data_AF-A0A3D0N3T1-F1
#
_entry.id   AF-A0A3D0N3T1-F1
#
_cell.length_a   1.000
_cell.length_b   1.000
_cell.length_c   1.000
_cell.angle_alpha   90.00
_cell.angle_beta   90.00
_cell.angle_gamma   90.00
#
_symmetry.space_group_name_H-M   'P 1'
#
loop_
_entity.id
_entity.type
_entity.pdbx_description
1 polymer ?
#
loop_
_entity_poly.entity_id
_entity_poly.type
_entity_poly.pdbx_seq_one_letter_code
_entity_poly.pdbx_strand_id
1 'polypeptide(L)'
;MTIVAVEPIHLQLPLERQLPATGSGAPAGSLATTLVRLTCGDGRCAWGEGQCASETLDDALALLTPIILDADPLDRGTLWERMVDRLSGLKEPLEGGAA
;
A
#
# COMPACT_ATOMS: atom_id res chain seq x y z
N MET A 1 -7.64 12.74 13.66
CA MET A 1 -6.16 12.76 13.51
C MET A 1 -5.88 12.57 12.03
N THR A 2 -4.98 13.31 11.38
CA THR A 2 -4.86 13.22 9.90
C THR A 2 -3.54 12.61 9.47
N ILE A 3 -3.54 11.88 8.35
CA ILE A 3 -2.33 11.39 7.68
C ILE A 3 -1.70 12.57 6.90
N VAL A 4 -0.40 12.80 7.08
CA VAL A 4 0.35 13.92 6.47
C VAL A 4 1.47 13.46 5.54
N ALA A 5 1.86 12.18 5.57
CA ALA A 5 2.82 11.62 4.65
C ALA A 5 2.52 10.15 4.33
N VAL A 6 2.80 9.76 3.09
CA VAL A 6 2.75 8.41 2.56
C VAL A 6 4.08 8.14 1.88
N GLU A 7 4.84 7.15 2.35
CA GLU A 7 6.20 6.91 1.88
C GLU A 7 6.40 5.43 1.53
N PRO A 8 6.61 5.10 0.24
CA PRO A 8 7.10 3.77 -0.14
C PRO A 8 8.57 3.62 0.19
N ILE A 9 8.95 2.45 0.68
CA ILE A 9 10.33 2.05 1.00
C ILE A 9 10.57 0.69 0.35
N HIS A 10 11.32 0.68 -0.73
CA HIS A 10 11.67 -0.54 -1.46
C HIS A 10 12.84 -1.24 -0.78
N LEU A 11 12.65 -2.51 -0.47
CA LEU A 11 13.64 -3.37 0.16
C LEU A 11 14.01 -4.49 -0.81
N GLN A 12 15.32 -4.65 -1.00
CA GLN A 12 15.89 -5.84 -1.62
C GLN A 12 16.68 -6.59 -0.53
N LEU A 13 16.12 -7.69 -0.05
CA LEU A 13 16.73 -8.47 1.02
C LEU A 13 17.39 -9.71 0.42
N PRO A 14 18.71 -9.89 0.52
CA PRO A 14 19.35 -11.14 0.11
C PRO A 14 18.85 -12.28 1.00
N LEU A 15 18.57 -13.44 0.40
CA LEU A 15 18.20 -14.63 1.15
C LEU A 15 19.47 -15.39 1.55
N GLU A 16 19.51 -15.90 2.78
CA GLU A 16 20.64 -16.70 3.29
C GLU A 16 20.89 -17.96 2.44
N ARG A 17 19.86 -18.44 1.77
CA ARG A 17 19.92 -19.52 0.79
C ARG A 17 18.99 -19.24 -0.37
N GLN A 18 19.36 -19.73 -1.54
CA GLN A 18 18.49 -19.70 -2.70
C GLN A 18 17.24 -20.55 -2.45
N LEU A 19 16.07 -19.97 -2.63
CA LEU A 19 14.82 -20.71 -2.58
C LEU A 19 14.59 -21.40 -3.92
N PRO A 20 14.26 -22.71 -3.93
CA PRO A 20 13.90 -23.39 -5.16
C PRO A 20 12.68 -22.74 -5.78
N ALA A 21 12.64 -22.74 -7.12
CA ALA A 21 11.47 -22.29 -7.85
C ALA A 21 10.25 -23.16 -7.49
N THR A 22 9.16 -22.52 -7.08
CA THR A 22 7.84 -23.15 -7.02
C THR A 22 7.01 -22.67 -8.21
N GLY A 23 6.61 -23.58 -9.11
CA GLY A 23 5.89 -23.23 -10.34
C GLY A 23 6.81 -22.77 -11.49
N SER A 24 6.36 -21.81 -12.31
CA SER A 24 7.09 -21.30 -13.48
C SER A 24 8.12 -20.20 -13.17
N GLY A 25 8.34 -19.88 -11.89
CA GLY A 25 9.26 -18.82 -11.48
C GLY A 25 10.74 -19.23 -11.55
N ALA A 26 11.64 -18.24 -11.63
CA ALA A 26 13.06 -18.48 -11.41
C ALA A 26 13.35 -18.72 -9.91
N PRO A 27 14.39 -19.50 -9.56
CA PRO A 27 14.85 -19.58 -8.18
C PRO A 27 15.18 -18.19 -7.64
N ALA A 28 14.76 -17.90 -6.40
CA ALA A 28 14.95 -16.59 -5.79
C ALA A 28 16.17 -16.59 -4.86
N GLY A 29 17.14 -15.71 -5.10
CA GLY A 29 18.26 -15.42 -4.18
C GLY A 29 18.02 -14.20 -3.30
N SER A 30 16.92 -13.49 -3.50
CA SER A 30 16.57 -12.26 -2.79
C SER A 30 15.06 -12.08 -2.76
N LEU A 31 14.56 -11.48 -1.69
CA LEU A 31 13.19 -11.03 -1.55
C LEU A 31 13.12 -9.53 -1.89
N ALA A 32 12.33 -9.19 -2.91
CA ALA A 32 11.91 -7.82 -3.14
C ALA A 32 10.58 -7.60 -2.40
N THR A 33 10.49 -6.57 -1.58
CA THR A 33 9.24 -6.14 -0.94
C THR A 33 9.21 -4.62 -0.85
N THR A 34 8.03 -4.04 -0.76
CA THR A 34 7.87 -2.61 -0.52
C THR A 34 7.08 -2.40 0.77
N LEU A 35 7.69 -1.70 1.71
CA LEU A 35 7.00 -1.21 2.90
C LEU A 35 6.38 0.15 2.59
N VAL A 36 5.23 0.42 3.17
CA VAL A 36 4.59 1.74 3.11
C VAL A 36 4.51 2.30 4.52
N ARG A 37 5.11 3.47 4.73
CA ARG A 37 4.99 4.22 5.98
C ARG A 37 3.95 5.31 5.83
N LEU A 38 3.00 5.34 6.75
CA LEU A 38 2.07 6.45 6.94
C LEU A 38 2.49 7.24 8.17
N THR A 39 2.56 8.57 8.04
CA THR A 39 2.84 9.46 9.18
C THR A 39 1.64 10.35 9.43
N CYS A 40 1.19 10.44 10.67
CA CYS A 40 0.11 11.33 11.10
C CYS A 40 0.66 12.68 11.55
N GLY A 41 -0.19 13.71 11.56
CA GLY A 41 0.19 15.07 11.97
C GLY A 41 0.70 15.20 13.42
N ASP A 42 0.43 14.21 14.28
CA ASP A 42 0.95 14.12 15.64
C ASP A 42 2.31 13.38 15.75
N GLY A 43 2.89 12.99 14.62
CA GLY A 43 4.17 12.29 14.52
C GLY A 43 4.08 10.78 14.72
N ARG A 44 2.90 10.20 14.95
CA ARG A 44 2.74 8.74 14.97
C ARG A 44 2.86 8.16 13.57
N CYS A 45 3.45 6.98 13.49
CA CYS A 45 3.61 6.27 12.22
C CYS A 45 3.01 4.87 12.26
N ALA A 46 2.53 4.43 11.11
CA ALA A 46 2.11 3.05 10.87
C ALA A 46 2.82 2.50 9.64
N TRP A 47 2.94 1.17 9.58
CA TRP A 47 3.65 0.46 8.52
C TRP A 47 2.75 -0.62 7.91
N GLY A 48 2.75 -0.71 6.60
CA GLY A 48 2.14 -1.80 5.82
C GLY A 48 3.14 -2.37 4.83
N GLU A 49 2.82 -3.53 4.25
CA GLU A 49 3.65 -4.22 3.26
C GLU A 49 2.81 -4.54 2.02
N GLY A 50 3.37 -4.30 0.83
CA GLY A 50 2.78 -4.69 -0.45
C GLY A 50 3.53 -5.87 -1.06
N GLN A 51 2.83 -6.97 -1.31
CA GLN A 51 3.37 -8.14 -2.03
C GLN A 51 3.05 -8.04 -3.52
N CYS A 52 3.75 -7.16 -4.22
CA CYS A 52 3.68 -7.01 -5.67
C CYS A 52 5.00 -6.43 -6.21
N ALA A 53 5.13 -6.30 -7.53
CA ALA A 53 6.25 -5.57 -8.12
C ALA A 53 6.23 -4.12 -7.61
N SER A 54 7.40 -3.57 -7.27
CA SER A 54 7.52 -2.21 -6.70
C SER A 54 6.85 -1.16 -7.61
N GLU A 55 7.07 -1.25 -8.92
CA GLU A 55 6.48 -0.35 -9.92
C GLU A 55 4.94 -0.35 -9.86
N THR A 56 4.33 -1.53 -9.69
CA THR A 56 2.87 -1.65 -9.57
C THR A 56 2.35 -0.98 -8.30
N LEU A 57 3.09 -1.09 -7.19
CA LEU A 57 2.71 -0.41 -5.96
C LEU A 57 2.92 1.11 -6.05
N ASP A 58 3.99 1.55 -6.69
CA ASP A 58 4.27 2.98 -6.88
C ASP A 58 3.18 3.67 -7.70
N ASP A 59 2.73 3.03 -8.79
CA ASP A 59 1.61 3.52 -9.59
C ASP A 59 0.30 3.59 -8.76
N ALA A 60 0.03 2.56 -7.95
CA ALA A 60 -1.12 2.56 -7.06
C ALA A 60 -1.02 3.67 -6.00
N LEU A 61 0.13 3.85 -5.37
CA LEU A 61 0.36 4.89 -4.37
C LEU A 61 0.26 6.29 -4.98
N ALA A 62 0.70 6.50 -6.23
CA ALA A 62 0.53 7.76 -6.92
C ALA A 62 -0.96 8.12 -7.10
N LEU A 63 -1.83 7.13 -7.36
CA LEU A 63 -3.27 7.33 -7.46
C LEU A 63 -3.96 7.54 -6.12
N LEU A 64 -3.49 6.82 -5.08
CA LEU A 64 -4.12 6.77 -3.76
C LEU A 64 -3.64 7.86 -2.80
N THR A 65 -2.40 8.34 -2.92
CA THR A 65 -1.83 9.34 -2.00
C THR A 65 -2.73 10.58 -1.83
N PRO A 66 -3.33 11.17 -2.89
CA PRO A 66 -4.24 12.30 -2.73
C PRO A 66 -5.51 12.02 -1.91
N ILE A 67 -5.90 10.74 -1.77
CA ILE A 67 -7.07 10.30 -0.98
C ILE A 67 -6.67 9.96 0.45
N ILE A 68 -5.46 9.44 0.62
CA ILE A 68 -4.92 9.04 1.91
C ILE A 68 -4.48 10.26 2.71
N LEU A 69 -3.86 11.26 2.07
CA LEU A 69 -3.51 12.52 2.72
C LEU A 69 -4.76 13.21 3.28
N ASP A 70 -4.63 13.80 4.46
CA ASP A 70 -5.68 14.47 5.22
C ASP A 70 -6.84 13.57 5.69
N ALA A 71 -6.84 12.28 5.38
CA ALA A 71 -7.82 11.33 5.90
C ALA A 71 -7.56 11.02 7.38
N ASP A 72 -8.63 10.71 8.12
CA ASP A 72 -8.51 10.12 9.46
C ASP A 72 -8.20 8.62 9.35
N PRO A 73 -7.06 8.13 9.86
CA PRO A 73 -6.71 6.72 9.75
C PRO A 73 -7.63 5.80 10.56
N LEU A 74 -8.46 6.33 11.47
CA LEU A 74 -9.46 5.55 12.21
C LEU A 74 -10.75 5.33 11.41
N ASP A 75 -11.03 6.16 10.41
CA ASP A 75 -12.17 6.03 9.48
C ASP A 75 -11.89 5.00 8.38
N ARG A 76 -11.41 3.82 8.80
CA ARG A 76 -10.85 2.77 7.94
C ARG A 76 -11.79 2.32 6.83
N GLY A 77 -13.09 2.20 7.11
CA GLY A 77 -14.11 1.80 6.13
C GLY A 77 -14.24 2.83 5.00
N THR A 78 -14.47 4.08 5.36
CA THR A 78 -14.56 5.19 4.41
C THR A 78 -13.27 5.38 3.61
N LEU A 79 -12.11 5.27 4.27
CA LEU A 79 -10.82 5.36 3.57
C LEU A 79 -10.64 4.21 2.59
N TRP A 80 -11.00 2.98 2.98
CA TRP A 80 -10.96 1.81 2.11
C TRP A 80 -11.83 1.99 0.86
N GLU A 81 -13.08 2.40 1.03
CA GLU A 81 -14.01 2.65 -0.08
C GLU A 81 -13.46 3.66 -1.08
N ARG A 82 -12.99 4.82 -0.59
CA ARG A 82 -12.40 5.84 -1.46
C ARG A 82 -11.18 5.32 -2.23
N MET A 83 -10.36 4.48 -1.60
CA MET A 83 -9.20 3.87 -2.27
C MET A 83 -9.66 2.89 -3.36
N VAL A 84 -10.66 2.04 -3.09
CA VAL A 84 -11.20 1.10 -4.08
C VAL A 84 -11.86 1.84 -5.25
N ASP A 85 -12.67 2.86 -4.98
CA ASP A 85 -13.31 3.69 -6.02
C ASP A 85 -12.27 4.30 -6.95
N ARG A 86 -11.19 4.84 -6.37
CA ARG A 86 -10.09 5.45 -7.13
C ARG A 86 -9.34 4.46 -8.01
N LEU A 87 -9.07 3.26 -7.52
CA LEU A 87 -8.33 2.23 -8.27
C LEU A 87 -9.19 1.58 -9.35
N SER A 88 -10.48 1.38 -9.08
CA SER A 88 -11.44 0.78 -10.01
C SER A 88 -11.97 1.78 -11.05
N GLY A 89 -11.79 3.08 -10.82
CA GLY A 89 -12.39 4.14 -11.64
C GLY A 89 -13.91 4.27 -11.44
N LEU A 90 -14.47 3.61 -10.41
CA LEU A 90 -15.87 3.74 -10.03
C LEU A 90 -16.12 5.14 -9.45
N LYS A 91 -17.22 5.76 -9.89
CA LYS A 91 -17.67 7.06 -9.40
C LYS A 91 -18.76 6.95 -8.32
N GLU A 92 -19.28 5.74 -8.10
CA GLU A 92 -20.36 5.46 -7.15
C GLU A 92 -19.81 4.58 -6.01
N PRO A 93 -20.16 4.88 -4.74
CA PRO A 93 -19.68 4.11 -3.58
C PRO A 93 -20.11 2.65 -3.63
N LEU A 94 -19.28 1.76 -3.08
CA LEU A 94 -19.63 0.34 -2.90
C LEU A 94 -20.83 0.16 -1.94
N GLU A 95 -21.73 -0.78 -2.26
CA GLU A 95 -22.86 -1.11 -1.37
C GLU A 95 -22.36 -1.53 0.03
N GLY A 96 -22.80 -0.79 1.05
CA GLY A 96 -22.45 -1.03 2.46
C GLY A 96 -21.58 0.05 3.11
N GLY A 97 -21.17 1.08 2.36
CA GLY A 97 -20.44 2.22 2.92
C GLY A 97 -21.31 3.14 3.75
N ALA A 98 -20.83 3.49 4.95
CA ALA A 98 -21.55 4.36 5.87
C ALA A 98 -21.79 5.74 5.23
N ALA A 99 -23.08 6.09 5.08
CA ALA A 99 -23.55 7.40 4.67
C ALA A 99 -23.33 8.47 5.75
#